data_AF-A0A532BA85-F1
#
_entry.id   AF-A0A532BA85-F1
#
_cell.length_a   1.000
_cell.length_b   1.000
_cell.length_c   1.000
_cell.angle_alpha   90.00
_cell.angle_beta   90.00
_cell.angle_gamma   90.00
#
_symmetry.space_group_name_H-M   'P 1'
#
loop_
_entity.id
_entity.type
_entity.pdbx_description
1 polymer ?
#
loop_
_entity_poly.entity_id
_entity_poly.type
_entity_poly.pdbx_seq_one_letter_code
_entity_poly.pdbx_strand_id
1 'polypeptide(L)'
;LPAFSRERIEERRHSLSKGGAPESFAEQLALTDVAELIPDIALTARTANASIVAAAKAFFAVSDVFRIPRVEDAARSITPSDYYDQLALFRATDTIGAARRGIAVAALTSHAEAADPVTAWLEAGGERVGRIRERLQALTEGGDITVSRLSVASGLMSDLTGL
;
A
#
# COMPACT_ATOMS: atom_id res chain seq x y z
N LEU A 1 -4.31 13.06 4.57
CA LEU A 1 -4.30 12.03 3.49
C LEU A 1 -3.35 12.48 2.37
N PRO A 2 -2.60 11.56 1.77
CA PRO A 2 -1.78 11.82 0.57
C PRO A 2 -2.60 12.39 -0.59
N ALA A 3 -1.94 13.07 -1.54
CA ALA A 3 -2.61 13.69 -2.70
C ALA A 3 -3.37 12.66 -3.55
N PHE A 4 -2.72 11.54 -3.87
CA PHE A 4 -3.31 10.43 -4.62
C PHE A 4 -4.60 9.89 -3.96
N SER A 5 -4.61 9.71 -2.64
CA SER A 5 -5.80 9.23 -1.94
C SER A 5 -6.96 10.22 -2.00
N ARG A 6 -6.69 11.54 -2.00
CA ARG A 6 -7.73 12.56 -2.13
C ARG A 6 -8.30 12.60 -3.54
N GLU A 7 -7.45 12.53 -4.55
CA GLU A 7 -7.86 12.49 -5.96
C GLU A 7 -8.77 11.28 -6.22
N ARG A 8 -8.41 10.10 -5.71
CA ARG A 8 -9.21 8.88 -5.83
C ARG A 8 -10.59 8.99 -5.14
N ILE A 9 -10.65 9.58 -3.94
CA ILE A 9 -11.93 9.84 -3.25
C ILE A 9 -12.80 10.75 -4.11
N GLU A 10 -12.22 11.80 -4.68
CA GLU A 10 -12.94 12.78 -5.46
C GLU A 10 -13.44 12.21 -6.79
N GLU A 11 -12.62 11.43 -7.49
CA GLU A 11 -13.04 10.68 -8.68
C GLU A 11 -14.17 9.72 -8.37
N ARG A 12 -14.09 9.00 -7.24
CA ARG A 12 -15.13 8.06 -6.81
C ARG A 12 -16.44 8.77 -6.48
N ARG A 13 -16.37 9.89 -5.74
CA ARG A 13 -17.52 10.76 -5.43
C ARG A 13 -18.19 11.24 -6.72
N HIS A 14 -17.40 11.74 -7.67
CA HIS A 14 -17.92 12.19 -8.97
C HIS A 14 -18.56 11.06 -9.79
N SER A 15 -17.95 9.88 -9.81
CA SER A 15 -18.49 8.71 -10.52
C SER A 15 -19.84 8.27 -9.94
N LEU A 16 -19.96 8.22 -8.61
CA LEU A 16 -21.20 7.88 -7.90
C LEU A 16 -22.30 8.93 -8.12
N SER A 17 -21.94 10.21 -8.05
CA SER A 17 -22.86 11.33 -8.32
C SER A 17 -23.39 11.27 -9.76
N LYS A 18 -22.52 11.00 -10.75
CA LYS A 18 -22.93 10.74 -12.15
C LYS A 18 -23.84 9.52 -12.30
N GLY A 19 -23.67 8.51 -11.44
CA GLY A 19 -24.54 7.34 -11.36
C GLY A 19 -25.90 7.60 -10.70
N GLY A 20 -26.17 8.83 -10.24
CA GLY A 20 -27.45 9.22 -9.62
C GLY A 20 -27.49 9.09 -8.09
N ALA A 21 -26.36 8.80 -7.44
CA ALA A 21 -26.30 8.81 -5.98
C ALA A 21 -26.45 10.24 -5.43
N PRO A 22 -27.23 10.47 -4.36
CA PRO A 22 -27.26 11.75 -3.67
C PRO A 22 -25.86 12.17 -3.19
N GLU A 23 -25.54 13.45 -3.28
CA GLU A 23 -24.19 13.98 -3.03
C GLU A 23 -23.62 13.57 -1.66
N SER A 24 -24.41 13.69 -0.59
CA SER A 24 -23.99 13.28 0.77
C SER A 24 -23.74 11.77 0.90
N PHE A 25 -24.44 10.95 0.11
CA PHE A 25 -24.23 9.50 0.08
C PHE A 25 -23.01 9.14 -0.77
N ALA A 26 -22.81 9.83 -1.90
CA ALA A 26 -21.62 9.67 -2.74
C ALA A 26 -20.34 10.03 -1.98
N GLU A 27 -20.37 11.08 -1.16
CA GLU A 27 -19.25 11.46 -0.28
C GLU A 27 -18.96 10.36 0.77
N GLN A 28 -19.98 9.90 1.50
CA GLN A 28 -19.81 8.84 2.50
C GLN A 28 -19.28 7.55 1.88
N LEU A 29 -19.78 7.18 0.71
CA LEU A 29 -19.36 5.98 0.01
C LEU A 29 -17.97 6.13 -0.63
N ALA A 30 -17.55 7.33 -1.01
CA ALA A 30 -16.17 7.55 -1.46
C ALA A 30 -15.16 7.42 -0.30
N LEU A 31 -15.57 7.72 0.93
CA LEU A 31 -14.72 7.60 2.12
C LEU A 31 -14.47 6.14 2.54
N THR A 32 -15.34 5.18 2.17
CA THR A 32 -15.14 3.77 2.55
C THR A 32 -13.87 3.17 1.99
N ASP A 33 -13.41 3.61 0.82
CA ASP A 33 -12.18 3.14 0.17
C ASP A 33 -10.91 3.48 0.97
N VAL A 34 -10.98 4.50 1.83
CA VAL A 34 -9.89 4.84 2.76
C VAL A 34 -10.15 4.22 4.14
N ALA A 35 -11.42 4.02 4.50
CA ALA A 35 -11.78 3.32 5.73
C ALA A 35 -11.25 1.87 5.77
N GLU A 36 -11.10 1.23 4.60
CA GLU A 36 -10.45 -0.09 4.46
C GLU A 36 -9.01 -0.12 5.03
N LEU A 37 -8.30 1.01 5.03
CA LEU A 37 -6.93 1.09 5.54
C LEU A 37 -6.86 1.23 7.07
N ILE A 38 -7.98 1.54 7.73
CA ILE A 38 -8.02 1.82 9.18
C ILE A 38 -7.58 0.60 10.01
N PRO A 39 -8.06 -0.63 9.77
CA PRO A 39 -7.64 -1.81 10.52
C PRO A 39 -6.13 -2.04 10.44
N ASP A 40 -5.54 -1.84 9.26
CA ASP A 40 -4.11 -2.01 9.04
C ASP A 40 -3.28 -0.97 9.77
N ILE A 41 -3.69 0.30 9.71
CA ILE A 41 -3.05 1.40 10.45
C ILE A 41 -3.16 1.16 11.96
N ALA A 42 -4.32 0.69 12.44
CA ALA A 42 -4.53 0.36 13.84
C ALA A 42 -3.67 -0.82 14.29
N LEU A 43 -3.50 -1.83 13.45
CA LEU A 43 -2.60 -2.95 13.71
C LEU A 43 -1.15 -2.47 13.78
N THR A 44 -0.68 -1.68 12.80
CA THR A 44 0.66 -1.07 12.82
C THR A 44 0.90 -0.24 14.09
N ALA A 45 -0.06 0.59 14.49
CA ALA A 45 0.04 1.40 15.71
C ALA A 45 0.23 0.54 16.97
N ARG A 46 -0.59 -0.52 17.10
CA ARG A 46 -0.49 -1.46 18.23
C ARG A 46 0.83 -2.21 18.23
N THR A 47 1.26 -2.74 17.09
CA THR A 47 2.49 -3.53 16.99
C THR A 47 3.74 -2.69 17.23
N ALA A 48 3.79 -1.45 16.74
CA ALA A 48 4.91 -0.54 16.94
C ALA A 48 4.85 0.24 18.27
N ASN A 49 3.81 0.05 19.08
CA ASN A 49 3.53 0.87 20.27
C ASN A 49 3.58 2.39 19.98
N ALA A 50 3.01 2.80 18.85
CA ALA A 50 3.03 4.17 18.35
C ALA A 50 1.62 4.79 18.38
N SER A 51 1.54 6.13 18.34
CA SER A 51 0.25 6.81 18.16
C SER A 51 -0.38 6.47 16.81
N ILE A 52 -1.71 6.45 16.75
CA ILE A 52 -2.45 6.17 15.50
C ILE A 52 -2.07 7.14 14.37
N VAL A 53 -1.77 8.40 14.71
CA VAL A 53 -1.36 9.42 13.75
C VAL A 53 0.04 9.14 13.19
N ALA A 54 0.99 8.73 14.05
CA ALA A 54 2.32 8.33 13.61
C ALA A 54 2.27 7.08 12.72
N ALA A 55 1.47 6.08 13.12
CA ALA A 55 1.24 4.88 12.33
C ALA A 55 0.63 5.19 10.96
N ALA A 56 -0.39 6.07 10.90
CA ALA A 56 -0.99 6.49 9.64
C ALA A 56 0.03 7.18 8.73
N LYS A 57 0.83 8.11 9.27
CA LYS A 57 1.89 8.79 8.51
C LYS A 57 2.90 7.81 7.94
N ALA A 58 3.41 6.89 8.76
CA ALA A 58 4.36 5.87 8.32
C ALA A 58 3.75 4.95 7.26
N PHE A 59 2.53 4.46 7.50
CA PHE A 59 1.82 3.56 6.58
C PHE A 59 1.56 4.21 5.21
N PHE A 60 1.23 5.51 5.18
CA PHE A 60 1.09 6.27 3.93
C PHE A 60 2.42 6.59 3.26
N ALA A 61 3.47 6.91 4.04
CA ALA A 61 4.80 7.15 3.50
C ALA A 61 5.38 5.91 2.81
N VAL A 62 5.27 4.74 3.45
CA VAL A 62 5.66 3.44 2.85
C VAL A 62 4.91 3.20 1.54
N SER A 63 3.61 3.47 1.49
CA SER A 63 2.83 3.31 0.27
C SER A 63 3.26 4.18 -0.88
N ASP A 64 3.62 5.43 -0.60
CA ASP A 64 4.03 6.34 -1.65
C ASP A 64 5.41 5.94 -2.18
N VAL A 65 6.34 5.64 -1.28
CA VAL A 65 7.71 5.22 -1.62
C VAL A 65 7.72 3.96 -2.50
N PHE A 66 6.87 2.98 -2.18
CA PHE A 66 6.79 1.71 -2.91
C PHE A 66 5.66 1.68 -3.96
N ARG A 67 4.98 2.82 -4.21
CA ARG A 67 3.86 2.93 -5.17
C ARG A 67 2.77 1.86 -4.99
N ILE A 68 2.54 1.41 -3.76
CA ILE A 68 1.62 0.31 -3.43
C ILE A 68 0.21 0.52 -4.00
N PRO A 69 -0.40 1.72 -3.94
CA PRO A 69 -1.72 1.91 -4.50
C PRO A 69 -1.80 1.61 -6.00
N ARG A 70 -0.74 1.89 -6.77
CA ARG A 70 -0.69 1.53 -8.21
C ARG A 70 -0.64 0.02 -8.40
N VAL A 71 0.09 -0.69 -7.54
CA VAL A 71 0.16 -2.16 -7.56
C VAL A 71 -1.22 -2.75 -7.24
N GLU A 72 -1.91 -2.22 -6.23
CA GLU A 72 -3.26 -2.64 -5.84
C GLU A 72 -4.30 -2.36 -6.93
N ASP A 73 -4.26 -1.17 -7.55
CA ASP A 73 -5.14 -0.82 -8.67
C ASP A 73 -4.91 -1.76 -9.86
N ALA A 74 -3.64 -2.03 -10.18
CA ALA A 74 -3.30 -2.92 -11.26
C ALA A 74 -3.73 -4.37 -10.94
N ALA A 75 -3.54 -4.84 -9.70
CA ALA A 75 -4.00 -6.15 -9.24
C ALA A 75 -5.54 -6.31 -9.36
N ARG A 76 -6.31 -5.25 -9.06
CA ARG A 76 -7.78 -5.23 -9.24
C ARG A 76 -8.23 -5.32 -10.70
N SER A 77 -7.36 -5.00 -11.65
CA SER A 77 -7.66 -5.10 -13.09
C SER A 77 -7.39 -6.50 -13.68
N ILE A 78 -6.65 -7.34 -12.96
CA ILE A 78 -6.31 -8.70 -13.40
C ILE A 78 -7.57 -9.57 -13.41
N THR A 79 -7.83 -10.23 -14.53
CA THR A 79 -8.83 -11.31 -14.62
C THR A 79 -8.09 -12.65 -14.55
N PRO A 80 -8.20 -13.40 -13.43
CA PRO A 80 -7.51 -14.68 -13.26
C PRO A 80 -8.00 -15.73 -14.27
N SER A 81 -7.08 -16.55 -14.79
CA SER A 81 -7.42 -17.54 -15.82
C SER A 81 -8.01 -18.84 -15.24
N ASP A 82 -7.64 -19.18 -14.00
CA ASP A 82 -8.12 -20.36 -13.30
C ASP A 82 -8.22 -20.15 -11.77
N TYR A 83 -8.49 -21.23 -11.04
CA TYR A 83 -8.57 -21.22 -9.58
C TYR A 83 -7.23 -20.91 -8.89
N TYR A 84 -6.12 -21.42 -9.43
CA TYR A 84 -4.80 -21.24 -8.83
C TYR A 84 -4.25 -19.84 -9.07
N ASP A 85 -4.56 -19.24 -10.21
CA ASP A 85 -4.30 -17.83 -10.50
C ASP A 85 -5.05 -16.90 -9.54
N GLN A 86 -6.32 -17.22 -9.21
CA GLN A 86 -7.07 -16.46 -8.19
C GLN A 86 -6.40 -16.56 -6.83
N LEU A 87 -5.99 -17.78 -6.43
CA LEU A 87 -5.31 -18.00 -5.17
C LEU A 87 -3.95 -17.29 -5.12
N ALA A 88 -3.19 -17.29 -6.22
CA ALA A 88 -1.91 -16.60 -6.32
C ALA A 88 -2.10 -15.07 -6.25
N LEU A 89 -3.09 -14.52 -6.94
CA LEU A 89 -3.45 -13.10 -6.88
C LEU A 89 -3.83 -12.67 -5.45
N PHE A 90 -4.68 -13.46 -4.78
CA PHE A 90 -5.08 -13.19 -3.39
C PHE A 90 -3.87 -13.22 -2.46
N ARG A 91 -3.05 -14.28 -2.53
CA ARG A 91 -1.83 -14.41 -1.70
C ARG A 91 -0.84 -13.29 -1.93
N ALA A 92 -0.60 -12.90 -3.18
CA ALA A 92 0.33 -11.83 -3.51
C ALA A 92 -0.15 -10.49 -2.93
N THR A 93 -1.44 -10.18 -3.05
CA THR A 93 -2.05 -8.96 -2.50
C THR A 93 -1.98 -8.94 -0.98
N ASP A 94 -2.31 -10.05 -0.31
CA ASP A 94 -2.22 -10.16 1.15
C ASP A 94 -0.77 -10.01 1.65
N THR A 95 0.18 -10.64 0.96
CA THR A 95 1.61 -10.53 1.25
C THR A 95 2.11 -9.10 1.10
N ILE A 96 1.67 -8.36 0.09
CA ILE A 96 2.00 -6.94 -0.09
C ILE A 96 1.45 -6.10 1.08
N GLY A 97 0.20 -6.34 1.48
CA GLY A 97 -0.41 -5.66 2.63
C GLY A 97 0.33 -5.94 3.94
N ALA A 98 0.69 -7.21 4.19
CA ALA A 98 1.50 -7.61 5.34
C ALA A 98 2.89 -6.96 5.33
N ALA A 99 3.56 -6.96 4.17
CA ALA A 99 4.87 -6.34 4.01
C ALA A 99 4.82 -4.82 4.25
N ARG A 100 3.80 -4.13 3.73
CA ARG A 100 3.56 -2.70 3.98
C ARG A 100 3.46 -2.40 5.48
N ARG A 101 2.66 -3.18 6.21
CA ARG A 101 2.54 -3.04 7.67
C ARG A 101 3.86 -3.31 8.37
N GLY A 102 4.56 -4.38 7.97
CA GLY A 102 5.85 -4.76 8.56
C GLY A 102 6.93 -3.69 8.37
N ILE A 103 7.04 -3.10 7.18
CA ILE A 103 7.99 -1.99 6.91
C ILE A 103 7.62 -0.77 7.77
N ALA A 104 6.33 -0.42 7.85
CA ALA A 104 5.90 0.72 8.68
C ALA A 104 6.20 0.49 10.17
N VAL A 105 5.99 -0.74 10.67
CA VAL A 105 6.36 -1.13 12.04
C VAL A 105 7.88 -1.03 12.22
N ALA A 106 8.68 -1.61 11.33
CA ALA A 106 10.14 -1.59 11.40
C ALA A 106 10.68 -0.17 11.42
N ALA A 107 10.16 0.73 10.58
CA ALA A 107 10.54 2.14 10.57
C ALA A 107 10.20 2.84 11.90
N LEU A 108 8.99 2.62 12.42
CA LEU A 108 8.55 3.23 13.68
C LEU A 108 9.31 2.71 14.90
N THR A 109 9.73 1.44 14.91
CA THR A 109 10.45 0.84 16.06
C THR A 109 11.94 1.15 16.02
N SER A 110 12.57 1.14 14.85
CA SER A 110 14.01 1.41 14.70
C SER A 110 14.36 2.90 14.73
N HIS A 111 13.43 3.78 14.34
CA HIS A 111 13.67 5.22 14.24
C HIS A 111 12.58 6.04 14.94
N ALA A 112 12.14 5.61 16.12
CA ALA A 112 11.05 6.24 16.89
C ALA A 112 11.27 7.73 17.19
N GLU A 113 12.53 8.15 17.38
CA GLU A 113 12.89 9.54 17.69
C GLU A 113 13.14 10.41 16.43
N ALA A 114 13.16 9.82 15.24
CA ALA A 114 13.36 10.56 14.01
C ALA A 114 12.10 11.39 13.68
N ALA A 115 12.31 12.60 13.13
CA ALA A 115 11.22 13.44 12.64
C ALA A 115 10.43 12.75 11.51
N ASP A 116 11.12 11.95 10.70
CA ASP A 116 10.54 11.06 9.69
C ASP A 116 11.14 9.65 9.80
N PRO A 117 10.49 8.74 10.56
CA PRO A 117 10.99 7.39 10.77
C PRO A 117 11.12 6.56 9.48
N VAL A 118 10.26 6.81 8.48
CA VAL A 118 10.29 6.04 7.22
C VAL A 118 11.47 6.49 6.37
N THR A 119 11.72 7.80 6.26
CA THR A 119 12.91 8.29 5.56
C THR A 119 14.19 7.79 6.22
N ALA A 120 14.28 7.85 7.55
CA ALA A 120 15.43 7.31 8.29
C ALA A 120 15.63 5.80 8.05
N TRP A 121 14.55 5.01 8.02
CA TRP A 121 14.61 3.59 7.72
C TRP A 121 15.09 3.30 6.29
N LEU A 122 14.64 4.09 5.31
CA LEU A 122 15.08 3.97 3.91
C LEU A 122 16.57 4.27 3.76
N GLU A 123 17.05 5.33 4.43
CA GLU A 123 18.47 5.70 4.42
C GLU A 123 19.33 4.63 5.09
N ALA A 124 18.89 4.11 6.24
CA ALA A 124 19.56 3.00 6.94
C ALA A 124 19.60 1.71 6.11
N GLY A 125 18.55 1.44 5.33
CA GLY A 125 18.47 0.29 4.42
C GLY A 125 19.35 0.41 3.17
N GLY A 126 19.80 1.63 2.83
CA GLY A 126 20.79 1.90 1.78
C GLY A 126 20.50 1.26 0.43
N GLU A 127 21.56 0.74 -0.20
CA GLU A 127 21.52 0.19 -1.57
C GLU A 127 20.59 -1.02 -1.71
N ARG A 128 20.38 -1.81 -0.65
CA ARG A 128 19.50 -2.98 -0.70
C ARG A 128 18.05 -2.57 -0.91
N VAL A 129 17.57 -1.62 -0.11
CA VAL A 129 16.20 -1.10 -0.22
C VAL A 129 16.02 -0.33 -1.52
N GLY A 130 17.03 0.45 -1.92
CA GLY A 130 17.05 1.13 -3.22
C GLY A 130 16.85 0.17 -4.41
N ARG A 131 17.62 -0.92 -4.48
CA ARG A 131 17.49 -1.92 -5.55
C ARG A 131 16.13 -2.60 -5.58
N ILE A 132 15.54 -2.89 -4.41
CA ILE A 132 14.19 -3.48 -4.34
C ILE A 132 13.15 -2.47 -4.83
N ARG A 133 13.26 -1.20 -4.44
CA ARG A 133 12.38 -0.13 -4.90
C ARG A 133 12.41 0.02 -6.41
N GLU A 134 13.60 0.07 -7.01
CA GLU A 134 13.77 0.17 -8.47
C GLU A 134 13.16 -1.02 -9.21
N ARG A 135 13.35 -2.25 -8.70
CA ARG A 135 12.74 -3.44 -9.29
C ARG A 135 11.22 -3.41 -9.22
N LEU A 136 10.66 -2.99 -8.08
CA LEU A 136 9.21 -2.84 -7.92
C LEU A 136 8.64 -1.78 -8.87
N GLN A 137 9.36 -0.67 -9.05
CA GLN A 137 9.01 0.38 -9.99
C GLN A 137 9.06 -0.13 -11.45
N ALA A 138 10.11 -0.86 -11.84
CA ALA A 138 10.20 -1.45 -13.17
C ALA A 138 9.06 -2.45 -13.45
N LEU A 139 8.59 -3.19 -12.44
CA LEU A 139 7.46 -4.11 -12.58
C LEU A 139 6.12 -3.39 -12.80
N THR A 140 5.98 -2.17 -12.27
CA THR A 140 4.74 -1.36 -12.43
C THR A 140 4.76 -0.49 -13.67
N GLU A 141 5.94 -0.12 -14.19
CA GLU A 141 6.09 0.72 -15.38
C GLU A 141 6.34 -0.10 -16.67
N GLY A 142 6.86 -1.32 -16.56
CA GLY A 142 7.29 -2.17 -17.68
C GLY A 142 6.20 -2.98 -18.40
N GLY A 143 4.96 -2.50 -18.41
CA GLY A 143 3.81 -3.12 -19.11
C GLY A 143 2.79 -3.77 -18.17
N ASP A 144 1.84 -4.52 -18.75
CA ASP A 144 0.70 -5.08 -18.01
C ASP A 144 1.12 -5.88 -16.78
N ILE A 145 0.45 -5.64 -15.66
CA ILE A 145 0.66 -6.44 -14.46
C ILE A 145 0.00 -7.81 -14.69
N THR A 146 0.75 -8.87 -14.44
CA THR A 146 0.25 -10.25 -14.49
C THR A 146 0.33 -10.86 -13.09
N VAL A 147 -0.40 -11.95 -12.86
CA VAL A 147 -0.33 -12.72 -11.59
C VAL A 147 1.13 -13.07 -11.24
N SER A 148 1.94 -13.45 -12.23
CA SER A 148 3.36 -13.75 -12.05
C SER A 148 4.17 -12.52 -11.62
N ARG A 149 3.97 -11.36 -12.26
CA ARG A 149 4.65 -10.11 -11.89
C ARG A 149 4.26 -9.64 -10.49
N LEU A 150 2.98 -9.77 -10.13
CA LEU A 150 2.49 -9.45 -8.78
C LEU A 150 3.09 -10.38 -7.73
N SER A 151 3.20 -11.68 -8.02
CA SER A 151 3.84 -12.65 -7.11
C SER A 151 5.33 -12.33 -6.88
N VAL A 152 6.04 -11.86 -7.91
CA VAL A 152 7.44 -11.40 -7.76
C VAL A 152 7.49 -10.12 -6.93
N ALA A 153 6.61 -9.17 -7.19
CA ALA A 153 6.50 -7.93 -6.41
C ALA A 153 6.23 -8.21 -4.92
N SER A 154 5.35 -9.16 -4.61
CA SER A 154 5.04 -9.54 -3.23
C SER A 154 6.24 -10.18 -2.53
N GLY A 155 7.01 -11.03 -3.23
CA GLY A 155 8.24 -11.60 -2.69
C GLY A 155 9.28 -10.53 -2.36
N LEU A 156 9.53 -9.61 -3.30
CA LEU A 156 10.45 -8.49 -3.11
C LEU A 156 10.06 -7.58 -1.93
N MET A 157 8.76 -7.33 -1.76
CA MET A 157 8.24 -6.58 -0.62
C MET A 157 8.43 -7.34 0.70
N SER A 158 8.16 -8.65 0.73
CA SER A 158 8.33 -9.48 1.92
C SER A 158 9.79 -9.51 2.38
N ASP A 159 10.74 -9.55 1.45
CA ASP A 159 12.18 -9.54 1.73
C ASP A 159 12.64 -8.25 2.45
N LEU A 160 11.86 -7.17 2.42
CA LEU A 160 12.13 -5.95 3.18
C LEU A 160 11.77 -6.07 4.66
N THR A 161 10.82 -6.96 5.00
CA THR A 161 10.35 -7.17 6.38
C THR A 161 11.08 -8.27 7.14
N GLY A 162 11.83 -9.13 6.43
CA GLY A 162 12.72 -10.11 7.05
C GLY A 162 14.06 -9.53 7.53
N LEU A 163 14.16 -8.20 7.64
CA LEU A 163 15.30 -7.45 8.19
C LEU A 163 15.08 -7.19 9.68
#